data_AF-A0A917B0I0-F1
#
_entry.id   AF-A0A917B0I0-F1
#
_cell.length_a   1.000
_cell.length_b   1.000
_cell.length_c   1.000
_cell.angle_alpha   90.00
_cell.angle_beta   90.00
_cell.angle_gamma   90.00
#
_symmetry.space_group_name_H-M   'P 1'
#
loop_
_entity.id
_entity.type
_entity.pdbx_description
1 polymer ?
#
loop_
_entity_poly.entity_id
_entity_poly.type
_entity_poly.pdbx_seq_one_letter_code
_entity_poly.pdbx_strand_id
1 'polypeptide(L)'
;MEPATFDVIQLVIALVFGVVFVLMGINHFVPASRRTMAAMIPPSMRRTGLLRPVNLVLFTGACEIAGGVGLFIPELRPIAAVALAVFLVAVFPANAYAASHKDRFGMLAVPLVPRAIAQVVLIALLLVVAFG
;
A
#
# COMPACT_ATOMS: atom_id res chain seq x y z
N MET A 1 -20.49 -21.72 -1.42
CA MET A 1 -19.78 -21.40 -2.68
C MET A 1 -19.19 -22.68 -3.19
N GLU A 2 -19.30 -22.95 -4.49
CA GLU A 2 -18.53 -24.04 -5.10
C GLU A 2 -17.03 -23.71 -4.98
N PRO A 3 -16.16 -24.68 -4.67
CA PRO A 3 -14.71 -24.45 -4.50
C PRO A 3 -14.09 -23.64 -5.65
N ALA A 4 -14.45 -23.99 -6.89
CA ALA A 4 -13.98 -23.30 -8.08
C ALA A 4 -14.37 -21.81 -8.17
N THR A 5 -15.54 -21.42 -7.62
CA THR A 5 -15.95 -20.01 -7.59
C THR A 5 -15.07 -19.20 -6.64
N PHE A 6 -14.69 -19.79 -5.50
CA PHE A 6 -13.86 -19.13 -4.51
C PHE A 6 -12.43 -18.91 -5.02
N ASP A 7 -11.86 -19.91 -5.69
CA ASP A 7 -10.54 -19.82 -6.34
C ASP A 7 -10.49 -18.69 -7.38
N VAL A 8 -11.56 -18.57 -8.20
CA VAL A 8 -11.69 -17.49 -9.19
C VAL A 8 -11.74 -16.12 -8.51
N ILE A 9 -12.49 -15.99 -7.40
CA ILE A 9 -12.56 -14.73 -6.64
C ILE A 9 -11.18 -14.32 -6.13
N GLN A 10 -10.43 -15.23 -5.53
CA GLN A 10 -9.09 -14.94 -5.03
C GLN A 10 -8.14 -14.55 -6.15
N LEU A 11 -8.20 -15.26 -7.29
CA LEU A 11 -7.40 -14.93 -8.46
C LEU A 11 -7.70 -13.51 -8.94
N VAL A 12 -8.98 -13.16 -9.09
CA VAL A 12 -9.38 -11.81 -9.52
C VAL A 12 -8.87 -10.75 -8.55
N ILE A 13 -9.04 -10.96 -7.23
CA ILE A 13 -8.52 -10.03 -6.22
C ILE A 13 -7.00 -9.88 -6.36
N ALA A 14 -6.26 -10.99 -6.45
CA ALA A 14 -4.81 -10.98 -6.57
C ALA A 14 -4.33 -10.25 -7.83
N LEU A 15 -4.99 -10.47 -8.97
CA LEU A 15 -4.64 -9.79 -10.23
C LEU A 15 -4.91 -8.28 -10.14
N VAL A 16 -6.09 -7.89 -9.64
CA VAL A 16 -6.45 -6.47 -9.49
C VAL A 16 -5.49 -5.78 -8.54
N PHE A 17 -5.22 -6.37 -7.38
CA PHE A 17 -4.36 -5.78 -6.37
C PHE A 17 -2.91 -5.76 -6.83
N GLY A 18 -2.43 -6.80 -7.52
CA GLY A 18 -1.11 -6.84 -8.12
C GLY A 18 -0.89 -5.67 -9.05
N VAL A 19 -1.83 -5.40 -9.96
CA VAL A 19 -1.75 -4.25 -10.88
C VAL A 19 -1.77 -2.93 -10.10
N VAL A 20 -2.70 -2.76 -9.17
CA VAL A 20 -2.83 -1.52 -8.39
C VAL A 20 -1.56 -1.22 -7.59
N PHE A 21 -1.01 -2.19 -6.86
CA PHE A 21 0.20 -2.00 -6.07
C PHE A 21 1.43 -1.74 -6.94
N VAL A 22 1.57 -2.41 -8.10
CA VAL A 22 2.67 -2.10 -9.02
C VAL A 22 2.58 -0.67 -9.53
N LEU A 23 1.41 -0.20 -9.95
CA LEU A 23 1.21 1.16 -10.44
C LEU A 23 1.44 2.21 -9.34
N MET A 24 0.94 1.95 -8.12
CA MET A 24 1.17 2.81 -6.96
C MET A 24 2.66 2.86 -6.57
N GLY A 25 3.34 1.71 -6.59
CA GLY A 25 4.75 1.61 -6.31
C GLY A 25 5.60 2.37 -7.33
N ILE A 26 5.27 2.29 -8.63
CA ILE A 26 5.93 3.10 -9.68
C ILE A 26 5.79 4.60 -9.38
N ASN A 27 4.63 5.06 -8.91
CA ASN A 27 4.39 6.47 -8.60
C ASN A 27 5.34 7.02 -7.50
N HIS A 28 5.89 6.17 -6.62
CA HIS A 28 6.87 6.59 -5.61
C HIS A 28 8.21 7.04 -6.22
N PHE A 29 8.51 6.64 -7.45
CA PHE A 29 9.73 7.01 -8.17
C PHE A 29 9.54 8.27 -9.02
N VAL A 30 8.30 8.72 -9.23
CA VAL A 30 8.00 9.97 -9.95
C VAL A 30 8.43 11.18 -9.09
N PRO A 31 9.29 12.10 -9.58
CA PRO A 31 9.86 13.16 -8.74
C PRO A 31 8.86 14.08 -8.07
N ALA A 32 7.73 14.38 -8.72
CA ALA A 32 6.66 15.20 -8.14
C ALA A 32 5.96 14.45 -7.00
N SER A 33 5.44 13.24 -7.28
CA SER A 33 4.77 12.38 -6.31
C SER A 33 5.66 12.05 -5.11
N ARG A 34 6.92 11.69 -5.35
CA ARG A 34 7.90 11.38 -4.30
C ARG A 34 8.09 12.52 -3.31
N ARG A 35 8.15 13.77 -3.80
CA ARG A 35 8.28 14.96 -2.93
C ARG A 35 7.05 15.13 -2.05
N THR A 36 5.87 14.95 -2.62
CA THR A 36 4.60 15.03 -1.88
C THR A 36 4.48 13.93 -0.83
N MET A 37 4.76 12.68 -1.19
CA MET A 37 4.76 11.54 -0.26
C MET A 37 5.77 11.70 0.87
N ALA A 38 6.97 12.21 0.57
CA ALA A 38 7.99 12.48 1.60
C ALA A 38 7.52 13.55 2.60
N ALA A 39 6.74 14.52 2.13
CA ALA A 39 6.12 15.53 3.00
C ALA A 39 4.98 14.98 3.86
N MET A 40 4.31 13.90 3.43
CA MET A 40 3.28 13.20 4.21
C MET A 40 3.85 12.40 5.39
N ILE A 41 5.17 12.12 5.42
CA ILE A 41 5.78 11.42 6.55
C ILE A 41 5.70 12.31 7.80
N PRO A 42 5.12 11.84 8.93
CA PRO A 42 4.92 12.64 10.13
C PRO A 42 6.24 13.19 10.68
N PRO A 43 6.27 14.43 11.22
CA PRO A 43 7.49 15.02 11.78
C PRO A 43 8.23 14.14 12.79
N SER A 44 7.51 13.41 13.64
CA SER A 44 8.07 12.49 14.65
C SER A 44 8.87 11.32 14.03
N MET A 45 8.57 10.94 12.80
CA MET A 45 9.22 9.87 12.04
C MET A 45 10.33 10.36 11.12
N ARG A 46 10.49 11.68 10.94
CA ARG A 46 11.53 12.22 10.07
C ARG A 46 12.89 12.02 10.73
N ARG A 47 13.78 11.31 10.04
CA ARG A 47 15.17 11.05 10.45
C ARG A 47 16.14 11.59 9.39
N THR A 48 17.42 11.63 9.74
CA THR A 48 18.52 11.94 8.81
C THR A 48 19.20 10.64 8.36
N GLY A 49 20.15 10.74 7.41
CA GLY A 49 20.86 9.58 6.89
C GLY A 49 19.97 8.65 6.06
N LEU A 50 20.10 7.33 6.26
CA LEU A 50 19.42 6.31 5.46
C LEU A 50 17.90 6.31 5.64
N LEU A 51 17.39 6.68 6.82
CA LEU A 51 15.96 6.68 7.15
C LEU A 51 15.28 8.03 6.88
N ARG A 52 15.87 8.87 6.03
CA ARG A 52 15.25 10.14 5.63
C ARG A 52 13.96 9.90 4.83
N PRO A 53 13.00 10.84 4.86
CA PRO A 53 11.69 10.67 4.22
C PRO A 53 11.73 10.21 2.76
N VAL A 54 12.60 10.79 1.94
CA VAL A 54 12.73 10.41 0.52
C VAL A 54 13.15 8.95 0.35
N ASN A 55 14.06 8.46 1.20
CA ASN A 55 14.51 7.08 1.13
C ASN A 55 13.41 6.11 1.59
N LEU A 56 12.65 6.49 2.62
CA LEU A 56 11.49 5.71 3.06
C LEU A 56 10.45 5.58 1.95
N VAL A 57 10.16 6.67 1.20
CA VAL A 57 9.26 6.64 0.05
C VAL A 57 9.79 5.72 -1.06
N LEU A 58 11.08 5.78 -1.38
CA LEU A 58 11.66 4.87 -2.38
C LEU A 58 11.60 3.41 -1.93
N PHE A 59 11.86 3.15 -0.65
CA PHE A 59 11.77 1.83 -0.05
C PHE A 59 10.33 1.29 -0.08
N THR A 60 9.35 2.10 0.34
CA THR A 60 7.94 1.68 0.31
C THR A 60 7.46 1.45 -1.12
N GLY A 61 7.90 2.26 -2.09
CA GLY A 61 7.61 2.03 -3.50
C GLY A 61 8.17 0.70 -4.02
N ALA A 62 9.40 0.35 -3.63
CA ALA A 62 9.99 -0.95 -3.96
C ALA A 62 9.21 -2.11 -3.32
N CYS A 63 8.77 -1.97 -2.06
CA CYS A 63 7.94 -2.96 -1.38
C CYS A 63 6.59 -3.16 -2.09
N GLU A 64 5.92 -2.10 -2.53
CA GLU A 64 4.65 -2.20 -3.26
C GLU A 64 4.83 -2.90 -4.60
N ILE A 65 5.87 -2.57 -5.37
CA ILE A 65 6.17 -3.26 -6.63
C ILE A 65 6.46 -4.74 -6.39
N ALA A 66 7.32 -5.05 -5.43
CA ALA A 66 7.68 -6.43 -5.12
C ALA A 66 6.47 -7.25 -4.63
N GLY A 67 5.66 -6.69 -3.74
CA GLY A 67 4.43 -7.33 -3.27
C GLY A 67 3.41 -7.49 -4.40
N GLY A 68 3.21 -6.46 -5.22
CA GLY A 68 2.28 -6.50 -6.35
C GLY A 68 2.68 -7.53 -7.41
N VAL A 69 3.97 -7.61 -7.76
CA VAL A 69 4.50 -8.66 -8.64
C VAL A 69 4.36 -10.04 -7.99
N GLY A 70 4.62 -10.15 -6.69
CA GLY A 70 4.48 -11.39 -5.93
C GLY A 70 3.05 -11.95 -5.96
N LEU A 71 2.01 -11.12 -6.07
CA LEU A 71 0.62 -11.59 -6.21
C LEU A 71 0.35 -12.30 -7.54
N PHE A 72 1.13 -12.03 -8.59
CA PHE A 72 1.01 -12.71 -9.89
C PHE A 72 1.66 -14.08 -9.90
N ILE A 73 2.55 -14.38 -8.95
CA ILE A 73 3.30 -15.63 -8.88
C ILE A 73 2.59 -16.55 -7.87
N PRO A 74 1.97 -17.67 -8.31
CA PRO A 74 1.16 -18.52 -7.43
C PRO A 74 1.87 -18.95 -6.14
N GLU A 75 3.15 -19.28 -6.21
CA GLU A 75 3.96 -19.77 -5.09
C GLU A 75 4.30 -18.66 -4.08
N LEU A 76 4.32 -17.39 -4.51
CA LEU A 76 4.62 -16.24 -3.66
C LEU A 76 3.37 -15.51 -3.18
N ARG A 77 2.22 -15.76 -3.81
CA ARG A 77 0.99 -15.00 -3.58
C ARG A 77 0.58 -14.91 -2.10
N PRO A 78 0.60 -16.00 -1.29
CA PRO A 78 0.23 -15.89 0.12
C PRO A 78 1.18 -14.99 0.91
N ILE A 79 2.49 -15.14 0.68
CA ILE A 79 3.53 -14.35 1.35
C ILE A 79 3.41 -12.87 0.94
N ALA A 80 3.24 -12.61 -0.37
CA ALA A 80 3.08 -11.27 -0.91
C ALA A 80 1.82 -10.59 -0.35
N ALA A 81 0.71 -11.30 -0.23
CA ALA A 81 -0.53 -10.77 0.30
C ALA A 81 -0.42 -10.40 1.79
N VAL A 82 0.20 -11.26 2.61
CA VAL A 82 0.49 -10.95 4.03
C VAL A 82 1.45 -9.76 4.14
N ALA A 83 2.51 -9.72 3.33
CA ALA A 83 3.47 -8.62 3.35
C ALA A 83 2.80 -7.27 2.99
N LEU A 84 1.94 -7.25 1.98
CA LEU A 84 1.17 -6.07 1.59
C LEU A 84 0.15 -5.65 2.67
N ALA A 85 -0.45 -6.61 3.38
CA ALA A 85 -1.34 -6.32 4.50
C ALA A 85 -0.58 -5.61 5.65
N VAL A 86 0.59 -6.13 6.04
CA VAL A 86 1.47 -5.49 7.03
C VAL A 86 1.96 -4.12 6.54
N PHE A 87 2.30 -4.02 5.26
CA PHE A 87 2.72 -2.78 4.63
C PHE A 87 1.64 -1.68 4.75
N LEU A 88 0.37 -2.00 4.49
CA LEU A 88 -0.74 -1.05 4.60
C LEU A 88 -0.85 -0.47 6.02
N VAL A 89 -0.63 -1.29 7.05
CA VAL A 89 -0.56 -0.83 8.45
C VAL A 89 0.64 0.09 8.65
N ALA A 90 1.81 -0.30 8.15
CA ALA A 90 3.05 0.46 8.33
C ALA A 90 3.01 1.86 7.70
N VAL A 91 2.32 2.04 6.57
CA VAL A 91 2.20 3.34 5.88
C VAL A 91 1.03 4.21 6.39
N PHE A 92 0.12 3.65 7.21
CA PHE A 92 -1.04 4.38 7.73
C PHE A 92 -0.68 5.69 8.47
N PRO A 93 0.39 5.80 9.27
CA PRO A 93 0.76 7.05 9.91
C PRO A 93 0.94 8.22 8.92
N ALA A 94 1.48 7.96 7.72
CA ALA A 94 1.62 8.98 6.69
C ALA A 94 0.27 9.40 6.11
N ASN A 95 -0.64 8.44 5.91
CA ASN A 95 -2.02 8.70 5.45
C ASN A 95 -2.81 9.51 6.50
N ALA A 96 -2.67 9.17 7.78
CA ALA A 96 -3.30 9.88 8.89
C ALA A 96 -2.79 11.32 9.02
N TYR A 97 -1.48 11.53 8.87
CA TYR A 97 -0.88 12.86 8.85
C TYR A 97 -1.37 13.69 7.66
N ALA A 98 -1.47 13.09 6.46
CA ALA A 98 -2.02 13.80 5.31
C ALA A 98 -3.49 14.21 5.52
N ALA A 99 -4.30 13.33 6.12
CA ALA A 99 -5.71 13.58 6.40
C ALA A 99 -5.95 14.80 7.32
N SER A 100 -5.00 15.12 8.20
CA SER A 100 -5.07 16.28 9.10
C SER A 100 -4.50 17.58 8.50
N HIS A 101 -3.99 17.56 7.27
CA HIS A 101 -3.37 18.71 6.59
C HIS A 101 -3.93 18.87 5.16
N LYS A 102 -5.25 19.06 5.06
CA LYS A 102 -5.96 19.13 3.76
C LYS A 102 -5.51 20.27 2.87
N ASP A 103 -5.21 21.42 3.46
CA ASP A 103 -4.66 22.62 2.83
C ASP A 103 -3.33 22.34 2.11
N ARG A 104 -2.53 21.40 2.64
CA ARG A 104 -1.20 21.08 2.13
C ARG A 104 -1.20 19.96 1.09
N PHE A 105 -2.10 18.99 1.22
CA PHE A 105 -2.06 17.75 0.42
C PHE A 105 -3.25 17.55 -0.52
N GLY A 106 -4.26 18.44 -0.47
CA GLY A 106 -5.38 18.45 -1.41
C GLY A 106 -6.05 17.08 -1.55
N MET A 107 -6.10 16.54 -2.77
CA MET A 107 -6.70 15.23 -3.07
C MET A 107 -6.07 14.04 -2.31
N LEU A 108 -4.82 14.16 -1.86
CA LEU A 108 -4.16 13.11 -1.09
C LEU A 108 -4.59 13.10 0.38
N ALA A 109 -5.18 14.20 0.88
CA ALA A 109 -5.72 14.32 2.24
C ALA A 109 -7.12 13.70 2.35
N VAL A 110 -7.23 12.42 1.98
CA VAL A 110 -8.47 11.65 2.18
C VAL A 110 -8.81 11.65 3.68
N PRO A 111 -10.07 11.94 4.07
CA PRO A 111 -10.46 11.97 5.48
C PRO A 111 -10.10 10.67 6.20
N LEU A 112 -9.69 10.78 7.47
CA LEU A 112 -9.11 9.68 8.24
C LEU A 112 -10.01 8.45 8.31
N VAL A 113 -11.30 8.64 8.62
CA VAL A 113 -12.25 7.53 8.83
C VAL A 113 -12.47 6.73 7.53
N PRO A 114 -12.86 7.35 6.39
CA PRO A 114 -12.90 6.65 5.11
C PRO A 114 -11.59 5.95 4.73
N ARG A 115 -10.45 6.60 5.00
CA ARG A 115 -9.13 6.02 4.71
C ARG A 115 -8.86 4.77 5.55
N ALA A 116 -9.17 4.82 6.85
CA ALA A 116 -8.99 3.70 7.76
C ALA A 116 -9.90 2.52 7.37
N ILE A 117 -11.17 2.79 7.06
CA ILE A 117 -12.11 1.77 6.58
C ILE A 117 -11.58 1.13 5.29
N ALA A 118 -11.16 1.94 4.33
CA ALA A 118 -10.61 1.43 3.08
C ALA A 118 -9.39 0.52 3.32
N GLN A 119 -8.45 0.92 4.19
CA GLN A 119 -7.30 0.07 4.50
C GLN A 119 -7.68 -1.23 5.20
N VAL A 120 -8.63 -1.21 6.14
CA VAL A 120 -9.13 -2.44 6.78
C VAL A 120 -9.74 -3.39 5.75
N VAL A 121 -10.53 -2.87 4.81
CA VAL A 121 -11.11 -3.67 3.72
C VAL A 121 -10.03 -4.24 2.81
N LEU A 122 -9.05 -3.43 2.39
CA LEU A 122 -7.94 -3.88 1.55
C LEU A 122 -7.10 -4.96 2.25
N ILE A 123 -6.82 -4.79 3.55
CA ILE A 123 -6.14 -5.79 4.37
C ILE A 123 -6.95 -7.08 4.40
N ALA A 124 -8.25 -7.01 4.70
CA ALA A 124 -9.10 -8.20 4.74
C ALA A 124 -9.11 -8.96 3.41
N LEU A 125 -9.19 -8.25 2.27
CA LEU A 125 -9.15 -8.86 0.94
C LEU A 125 -7.80 -9.53 0.64
N LEU A 126 -6.69 -8.92 1.06
CA LEU A 126 -5.37 -9.55 0.97
C LEU A 126 -5.27 -10.81 1.84
N LEU A 127 -5.85 -10.80 3.04
CA LEU A 127 -5.85 -11.98 3.91
C LEU A 127 -6.74 -13.12 3.36
N VAL A 128 -7.83 -12.79 2.65
CA VAL A 128 -8.60 -13.79 1.88
C VAL A 128 -7.75 -14.41 0.78
N VAL A 129 -6.92 -13.63 0.08
CA VAL A 129 -5.98 -14.16 -0.92
C VAL A 129 -4.87 -15.01 -0.30
N ALA A 130 -4.48 -14.74 0.95
CA ALA A 130 -3.42 -15.48 1.62
C ALA A 130 -3.84 -16.83 2.20
N PHE A 131 -5.09 -16.94 2.67
CA PHE A 131 -5.54 -18.08 3.49
C PHE A 131 -6.83 -18.75 3.01
N GLY A 132 -7.45 -18.21 1.97
CA GLY A 132 -8.58 -18.87 1.32
C GLY A 132 -8.14 -20.05 0.45
#